data_AF-A0A9D4EHT7-F1
#
_entry.id   AF-A0A9D4EHT7-F1
#
_cell.length_a   1.000
_cell.length_b   1.000
_cell.length_c   1.000
_cell.angle_alpha   90.00
_cell.angle_beta   90.00
_cell.angle_gamma   90.00
#
_symmetry.space_group_name_H-M   'P 1'
#
loop_
_entity.id
_entity.type
_entity.pdbx_description
1 polymer ?
#
loop_
_entity_poly.entity_id
_entity_poly.type
_entity_poly.pdbx_seq_one_letter_code
_entity_poly.pdbx_strand_id
1 'polypeptide(L)' 'MNGCPADREQFVSNMTSVQTWDVPVFLDPHGFEVVVTNNYQNNSFEFPWGVHTMQYAAVKPSNGLTAECTFNISVKRKFI' A
#
# COMPACT_ATOMS: atom_id res chain seq x y z
N MET A 1 6.51 10.50 7.58
CA MET A 1 5.84 9.24 7.14
C MET A 1 6.55 8.08 7.80
N ASN A 2 5.81 7.16 8.40
CA ASN A 2 6.36 5.97 9.05
C ASN A 2 5.62 4.72 8.54
N GLY A 3 6.32 3.58 8.55
CA GLY A 3 5.71 2.28 8.24
C GLY A 3 5.29 2.10 6.79
N CYS A 4 6.00 2.70 5.83
CA CYS A 4 5.80 2.37 4.42
C CYS A 4 6.27 0.92 4.19
N PRO A 5 5.39 -0.01 3.78
CA PRO A 5 5.79 -1.39 3.56
C PRO A 5 6.85 -1.51 2.46
N ALA A 6 7.67 -2.55 2.54
CA ALA A 6 8.56 -2.93 1.45
C ALA A 6 7.83 -3.79 0.41
N ASP A 7 8.38 -3.85 -0.79
CA ASP A 7 7.96 -4.80 -1.81
C ASP A 7 8.03 -6.24 -1.27
N ARG A 8 7.04 -7.06 -1.63
CA ARG A 8 7.00 -8.46 -1.21
C ARG A 8 6.54 -9.39 -2.30
N GLU A 9 6.98 -10.64 -2.19
CA GLU A 9 6.58 -11.73 -3.07
C GLU A 9 5.80 -12.79 -2.29
N GLN A 10 4.69 -13.24 -2.86
CA GLN A 10 3.88 -14.30 -2.31
C GLN A 10 3.70 -15.40 -3.35
N PHE A 11 4.18 -16.60 -3.02
CA PHE A 11 3.96 -17.78 -3.85
C PHE A 11 2.65 -18.47 -3.44
N VAL A 12 1.78 -18.76 -4.42
CA VAL A 12 0.49 -19.41 -4.19
C VAL A 12 0.22 -20.51 -5.22
N SER A 13 -0.51 -21.53 -4.80
CA SER A 13 -0.97 -22.61 -5.68
C SER A 13 -2.29 -22.26 -6.39
N ASN A 14 -3.14 -21.48 -5.74
CA ASN A 14 -4.41 -21.00 -6.29
C ASN A 14 -4.17 -19.85 -7.28
N MET A 15 -5.14 -19.62 -8.17
CA MET A 15 -5.08 -18.52 -9.15
C MET A 15 -5.16 -17.13 -8.49
N THR A 16 -5.75 -17.05 -7.30
CA THR A 16 -5.89 -15.84 -6.50
C THR A 16 -5.36 -16.04 -5.08
N SER A 17 -5.09 -14.92 -4.39
CA SER A 17 -4.68 -14.90 -3.00
C SER A 17 -5.17 -13.64 -2.30
N VAL A 18 -5.77 -13.81 -1.13
CA VAL A 18 -6.06 -12.67 -0.24
C VAL A 18 -4.75 -12.14 0.32
N GLN A 19 -4.50 -10.87 0.08
CA GLN A 19 -3.31 -10.16 0.53
C GLN A 19 -3.73 -9.06 1.49
N THR A 20 -3.09 -9.02 2.65
CA THR A 20 -3.24 -7.97 3.67
C THR A 20 -1.92 -7.23 3.86
N TRP A 21 -1.95 -5.92 4.11
CA TRP A 21 -0.74 -5.13 4.32
C TRP A 21 -0.91 -4.10 5.42
N ASP A 22 0.23 -3.66 5.95
CA ASP A 22 0.28 -2.57 6.92
C ASP A 22 0.02 -1.24 6.22
N VAL A 23 -0.79 -0.39 6.84
CA VAL A 23 -1.13 0.92 6.29
C VAL A 23 -0.05 1.92 6.70
N PRO A 24 0.59 2.64 5.74
CA PRO A 24 1.55 3.68 6.08
C PRO A 24 0.89 4.80 6.86
N VAL A 25 1.62 5.36 7.82
CA VAL A 25 1.14 6.44 8.68
C VAL A 25 1.73 7.77 8.24
N PHE A 26 0.85 8.71 7.91
CA PHE A 26 1.20 10.10 7.57
C PHE A 26 0.82 11.01 8.74
N LEU A 27 1.79 11.75 9.26
CA LEU A 27 1.63 12.66 10.39
C LEU A 27 2.39 13.95 10.08
N ASP A 28 1.77 15.08 10.43
CA ASP A 28 2.46 16.35 10.50
C ASP A 28 3.10 16.53 11.89
N PRO A 29 4.39 16.90 12.00
CA PRO A 29 5.08 17.05 13.28
C PRO A 29 4.47 18.07 14.25
N HIS A 30 3.64 18.99 13.76
CA HIS A 30 2.97 20.02 14.54
C HIS A 30 1.47 19.72 14.73
N GLY A 31 1.01 18.53 14.33
CA GLY A 31 -0.38 18.09 14.51
C GLY A 31 -1.37 18.71 13.53
N PHE A 32 -0.90 19.33 12.44
CA PHE A 32 -1.81 19.79 11.39
C PHE A 32 -2.46 18.63 10.64
N GLU A 33 -3.66 18.88 10.13
CA GLU A 33 -4.40 17.90 9.33
C GLU A 33 -3.61 17.49 8.08
N VAL A 34 -3.68 16.19 7.78
CA VAL A 34 -3.16 15.57 6.57
C VAL A 34 -4.26 14.72 5.97
N VAL A 35 -4.56 14.94 4.69
CA VAL A 35 -5.54 14.15 3.94
C VAL A 35 -4.78 13.02 3.24
N VAL A 36 -5.19 11.77 3.50
CA VAL A 36 -4.55 10.57 2.92
C VAL A 36 -5.52 9.93 1.93
N THR A 37 -5.00 9.60 0.74
CA THR A 37 -5.70 8.83 -0.29
C THR A 37 -4.93 7.55 -0.59
N ASN A 38 -5.64 6.54 -1.09
CA ASN A 38 -5.06 5.29 -1.54
C ASN A 38 -5.77 4.81 -2.83
N ASN A 39 -5.18 3.82 -3.50
CA ASN A 39 -5.79 3.17 -4.65
C ASN A 39 -6.63 1.91 -4.31
N TYR A 40 -6.79 1.56 -3.04
CA TYR A 40 -7.55 0.38 -2.58
C TYR A 40 -8.42 0.71 -1.37
N GLN A 41 -9.73 0.46 -1.48
CA GLN A 41 -10.71 0.79 -0.44
C GLN A 41 -10.34 0.29 0.96
N ASN A 42 -9.73 -0.90 1.06
CA ASN A 42 -9.29 -1.53 2.30
C ASN A 42 -7.82 -1.96 2.19
N ASN A 43 -7.18 -2.27 3.32
CA ASN A 43 -5.83 -2.84 3.39
C ASN A 43 -5.80 -4.37 3.19
N SER A 44 -6.81 -4.89 2.48
CA SER A 44 -7.00 -6.30 2.17
C SER A 44 -7.69 -6.41 0.82
N PHE A 45 -7.14 -7.23 -0.07
CA PHE A 45 -7.73 -7.48 -1.39
C PHE A 45 -7.36 -8.88 -1.90
N GLU A 46 -8.25 -9.48 -2.69
CA GLU A 46 -7.98 -10.75 -3.37
C GLU A 46 -7.34 -10.49 -4.73
N PHE A 47 -6.06 -10.84 -4.87
CA PHE A 47 -5.28 -10.59 -6.07
C PHE A 47 -5.07 -11.85 -6.91
N PRO A 48 -5.22 -11.78 -8.25
CA PRO A 48 -4.73 -12.82 -9.14
C PRO A 48 -3.19 -12.80 -9.20
N TRP A 49 -2.60 -13.80 -9.86
CA TRP A 49 -1.17 -13.75 -10.19
C TRP A 49 -0.80 -12.48 -10.94
N GLY A 50 0.31 -11.86 -10.55
CA GLY A 50 0.76 -10.59 -11.11
C GLY A 50 1.46 -9.72 -10.07
N VAL A 51 1.87 -8.54 -10.50
CA VAL A 51 2.41 -7.48 -9.64
C VAL A 51 1.31 -6.45 -9.42
N HIS A 52 1.00 -6.19 -8.16
CA HIS A 52 -0.01 -5.22 -7.75
C HIS A 52 0.69 -4.10 -6.98
N THR A 53 0.48 -2.86 -7.39
CA THR A 53 1.12 -1.70 -6.79
C THR A 53 0.14 -0.99 -5.88
N MET A 54 0.53 -0.83 -4.62
CA MET A 54 -0.22 -0.10 -3.61
C MET A 54 0.35 1.31 -3.57
N GLN A 55 -0.52 2.30 -3.71
CA GLN A 55 -0.16 3.71 -3.75
C GLN A 55 -0.93 4.44 -2.66
N TYR A 56 -0.19 5.09 -1.76
CA TYR A 56 -0.71 5.98 -0.75
C TYR A 56 -0.12 7.37 -0.98
N ALA A 57 -0.99 8.37 -1.03
CA ALA A 57 -0.59 9.76 -1.13
C ALA A 57 -1.18 10.56 0.03
N ALA A 58 -0.42 11.51 0.53
CA ALA A 58 -0.83 12.40 1.60
C ALA A 58 -0.61 13.85 1.17
N VAL A 59 -1.58 14.70 1.46
CA VAL A 59 -1.53 16.14 1.21
C VAL A 59 -1.82 16.89 2.49
N LYS A 60 -0.99 17.86 2.82
CA LYS A 60 -1.25 18.84 3.88
C LYS A 60 -2.02 20.03 3.28
N PRO A 61 -3.33 20.20 3.55
CA PRO A 61 -4.15 21.19 2.83
C PRO A 61 -3.71 22.63 3.06
N SER A 62 -3.11 22.93 4.21
CA SER A 62 -2.71 24.29 4.59
C SER A 62 -1.58 24.88 3.76
N ASN A 63 -0.75 24.04 3.11
CA ASN A 63 0.38 24.52 2.30
C ASN A 63 0.68 23.67 1.05
N GLY A 64 -0.13 22.64 0.79
CA GLY A 64 0.02 21.77 -0.37
C GLY A 64 1.21 20.81 -0.31
N LEU A 65 1.90 20.68 0.84
CA LEU A 65 2.99 19.73 0.99
C LEU A 65 2.48 18.30 0.80
N THR A 66 3.19 17.50 0.01
CA THR A 66 2.82 16.12 -0.30
C THR A 66 3.84 15.11 0.20
N ALA A 67 3.38 13.88 0.44
CA ALA A 67 4.21 12.71 0.72
C ALA A 67 3.57 11.46 0.12
N GLU A 68 4.37 10.50 -0.34
CA GLU A 68 3.89 9.28 -0.98
C GLU A 68 4.57 8.04 -0.40
N CYS A 69 3.82 6.93 -0.36
CA CYS A 69 4.32 5.59 -0.10
C CYS A 69 3.82 4.66 -1.20
N THR A 70 4.75 3.99 -1.87
CA THR A 70 4.43 3.00 -2.90
C THR A 70 5.19 1.72 -2.63
N PHE A 71 4.51 0.59 -2.75
CA PHE A 71 5.11 -0.74 -2.65
C PHE A 71 4.35 -1.75 -3.51
N ASN A 72 5.01 -2.85 -3.85
CA ASN A 72 4.47 -3.91 -4.69
C ASN A 72 4.18 -5.19 -3.91
N ILE A 73 3.07 -5.84 -4.24
CA ILE A 73 2.79 -7.23 -3.86
C ILE A 73 2.80 -8.06 -5.13
N SER A 74 3.81 -8.92 -5.25
CA SER A 74 3.94 -9.86 -6.36
C SER A 74 3.32 -11.20 -5.97
N VAL A 75 2.16 -11.52 -6.54
CA VAL A 75 1.54 -12.84 -6.39
C VAL A 75 2.04 -13.73 -7.52
N LYS A 76 2.85 -14.74 -7.17
CA LYS A 76 3.48 -15.65 -8.13
C LYS A 76 2.94 -17.06 -7.98
N ARG A 77 2.88 -17.78 -9.10
CA ARG A 77 2.58 -19.21 -9.08
C ARG A 77 3.70 -19.97 -8.38
N LYS A 78 3.36 -20.85 -7.45
CA LYS A 78 4.27 -21.86 -6.93
C LYS A 78 4.42 -22.97 -7.97
N PHE A 79 5.62 -23.14 -8.53
CA PHE A 79 5.95 -24.32 -9.32
C PHE A 79 6.22 -25.46 -8.34
N ILE A 80 5.43 -26.52 -8.43
CA ILE A 80 5.58 -27.76 -7.67
C ILE A 80 6.19 -28.80 -8.60
#